data_AF-A0A2S9GKR3-F1
#
_entry.id   AF-A0A2S9GKR3-F1
#
_cell.length_a   1.000
_cell.length_b   1.000
_cell.length_c   1.000
_cell.angle_alpha   90.00
_cell.angle_beta   90.00
_cell.angle_gamma   90.00
#
_symmetry.space_group_name_H-M   'P 1'
#
loop_
_entity.id
_entity.type
_entity.pdbx_description
1 polymer ?
#
loop_
_entity_poly.entity_id
_entity_poly.type
_entity_poly.pdbx_seq_one_letter_code
_entity_poly.pdbx_strand_id
1 'polypeptide(L)' 'MPRPYPAEFRARAIALVRAGKPQKKTADDLGIHPVTLSKWIKQDDIDRGARP' A
#
# COMPACT_ATOMS: atom_id res chain seq x y z
N MET A 1 7.29 -7.49 -19.92
CA MET A 1 6.71 -6.42 -19.09
C MET A 1 6.76 -6.85 -17.63
N PRO A 2 7.22 -6.02 -16.67
CA PRO A 2 7.16 -6.39 -15.27
C PRO A 2 5.70 -6.60 -14.87
N ARG A 3 5.41 -7.74 -14.23
CA ARG A 3 4.05 -8.10 -13.83
C ARG A 3 3.65 -7.21 -12.65
N PRO A 4 2.59 -6.39 -12.76
CA PRO A 4 2.16 -5.57 -11.65
C PRO A 4 1.73 -6.46 -10.48
N TYR A 5 1.88 -5.95 -9.25
CA TYR A 5 1.34 -6.62 -8.08
C TYR A 5 -0.18 -6.81 -8.23
N PRO A 6 -0.73 -7.98 -7.85
CA PRO A 6 -2.17 -8.20 -7.90
C PRO A 6 -2.94 -7.14 -7.10
N ALA A 7 -4.11 -6.73 -7.59
CA ALA A 7 -4.93 -5.72 -6.93
C ALA A 7 -5.30 -6.11 -5.48
N GLU A 8 -5.62 -7.39 -5.25
CA GLU A 8 -5.91 -7.90 -3.91
C GLU A 8 -4.72 -7.83 -2.95
N PHE A 9 -3.50 -8.01 -3.47
CA PHE A 9 -2.28 -7.89 -2.67
C PHE A 9 -2.09 -6.43 -2.25
N ARG A 10 -2.29 -5.50 -3.19
CA ARG A 10 -2.27 -4.05 -2.94
C ARG A 10 -3.28 -3.65 -1.87
N ALA A 11 -4.53 -4.12 -2.01
CA ALA A 11 -5.61 -3.82 -1.09
C ALA A 11 -5.35 -4.36 0.32
N ARG A 12 -4.83 -5.59 0.44
CA ARG A 12 -4.42 -6.17 1.73
C ARG A 12 -3.30 -5.38 2.39
N ALA A 13 -2.29 -4.96 1.63
CA ALA A 13 -1.20 -4.14 2.16
C ALA A 13 -1.68 -2.79 2.70
N ILE A 14 -2.57 -2.11 1.97
CA ILE A 14 -3.19 -0.85 2.40
C ILE A 14 -4.05 -1.07 3.66
N ALA A 15 -4.87 -2.12 3.68
CA ALA A 15 -5.73 -2.44 4.81
C ALA A 15 -4.93 -2.67 6.11
N LEU A 16 -3.78 -3.34 6.03
CA LEU A 16 -2.89 -3.54 7.18
C LEU A 16 -2.36 -2.22 7.75
N VAL A 17 -1.95 -1.28 6.88
CA VAL A 17 -1.48 0.03 7.33
C VAL A 17 -2.62 0.85 7.93
N ARG A 18 -3.81 0.82 7.32
CA ARG A 18 -5.00 1.49 7.87
C ARG A 18 -5.48 0.89 9.20
N ALA A 19 -5.24 -0.41 9.42
CA ALA A 19 -5.46 -1.07 10.71
C ALA A 19 -4.45 -0.65 11.80
N GLY A 20 -3.53 0.28 11.51
CA GLY A 20 -2.57 0.83 12.46
C GLY A 20 -1.19 0.19 12.42
N LYS A 21 -0.92 -0.75 11.49
CA LYS A 21 0.43 -1.29 11.35
C LYS A 21 1.39 -0.23 10.77
N PRO A 22 2.63 -0.14 11.28
CA PRO A 22 3.63 0.75 10.68
C PRO A 22 3.88 0.40 9.21
N GLN A 23 3.89 1.41 8.33
CA GLN A 23 4.09 1.22 6.89
C GLN A 23 5.41 0.51 6.57
N LYS A 24 6.53 0.92 7.21
CA LYS A 24 7.85 0.32 6.99
C LYS A 24 7.84 -1.17 7.32
N LYS A 25 7.35 -1.52 8.51
CA LYS A 25 7.22 -2.92 8.94
C LYS A 25 6.31 -3.72 8.02
N THR A 26 5.18 -3.15 7.60
CA THR A 26 4.25 -3.82 6.68
C THR A 26 4.89 -4.08 5.31
N ALA A 27 5.71 -3.14 4.81
CA ALA A 27 6.45 -3.32 3.56
C ALA A 27 7.51 -4.42 3.69
N ASP A 28 8.28 -4.41 4.78
CA ASP A 28 9.29 -5.43 5.08
C ASP A 28 8.65 -6.82 5.23
N ASP A 29 7.56 -6.94 5.99
CA ASP A 29 6.81 -8.18 6.21
C ASP A 29 6.23 -8.75 4.89
N LEU A 30 5.87 -7.88 3.95
CA LEU A 30 5.32 -8.25 2.64
C LEU A 30 6.41 -8.42 1.56
N GLY A 31 7.68 -8.18 1.88
CA GLY A 31 8.80 -8.28 0.94
C GLY A 31 8.75 -7.24 -0.19
N ILE A 32 8.13 -6.09 0.05
CA ILE A 32 8.01 -5.00 -0.93
C ILE A 32 8.79 -3.76 -0.49
N HIS A 33 9.19 -2.95 -1.46
CA HIS A 33 9.89 -1.71 -1.16
C HIS A 33 8.95 -0.71 -0.43
N PRO A 34 9.38 -0.06 0.68
CA PRO A 34 8.52 0.86 1.44
C PRO A 34 7.92 2.02 0.62
N VAL A 35 8.64 2.49 -0.39
CA VAL A 35 8.15 3.53 -1.32
C VAL A 35 6.98 3.04 -2.17
N THR A 36 6.96 1.75 -2.56
CA THR A 36 5.84 1.15 -3.29
C THR A 36 4.57 1.20 -2.45
N LEU A 37 4.66 0.79 -1.19
CA LEU A 37 3.53 0.85 -0.26
C LEU A 37 3.08 2.29 0.00
N SER A 38 4.01 3.24 0.13
CA SER A 38 3.68 4.66 0.27
C SER A 38 2.86 5.19 -0.91
N LYS A 39 3.25 4.87 -2.15
CA LYS A 39 2.51 5.26 -3.36
C LYS A 39 1.11 4.68 -3.37
N TRP A 40 0.95 3.45 -2.87
CA TRP A 40 -0.34 2.78 -2.81
C TRP A 40 -1.30 3.44 -1.82
N ILE A 41 -0.80 3.80 -0.64
CA ILE A 41 -1.59 4.53 0.37
C ILE A 41 -1.99 5.91 -0.16
N LYS A 42 -1.05 6.64 -0.79
CA LYS A 42 -1.36 7.94 -1.39
C LYS A 42 -2.44 7.85 -2.46
N GLN A 43 -2.38 6.83 -3.33
CA GLN A 43 -3.41 6.61 -4.34
C GLN A 43 -4.76 6.28 -3.69
N ASP A 44 -4.79 5.40 -2.69
CA ASP A 44 -6.03 5.06 -1.97
C ASP A 44 -6.60 6.27 -1.20
N ASP A 45 -5.77 7.19 -0.70
CA ASP A 45 -6.23 8.46 -0.12
C ASP A 45 -6.91 9.35 -1.19
N ILE A 46 -6.36 9.42 -2.40
CA ILE A 46 -6.93 10.18 -3.53
C ILE A 46 -8.24 9.53 -3.98
N ASP A 47 -8.26 8.21 -4.18
CA ASP A 47 -9.43 7.46 -4.64
C ASP A 47 -10.61 7.58 -3.64
N ARG A 48 -10.31 7.80 -2.36
CA ARG A 48 -11.28 8.04 -1.28
C ARG A 48 -11.69 9.51 -1.12
N GLY A 49 -11.08 10.43 -1.86
CA GLY A 49 -11.31 11.87 -1.74
C GLY A 49 -10.71 12.51 -0.47
N ALA A 50 -9.78 11.83 0.20
CA ALA A 50 -9.10 12.34 1.40
C ALA A 50 -7.96 13.33 1.07
N ARG A 51 -7.48 13.36 -0.17
CA ARG A 51 -6.55 14.36 -0.70
C ARG A 51 -6.93 14.75 -2.14
N PRO A 52 -6.92 16.05 -2.49
CA PRO A 52 -6.98 16.50 -3.87
C PRO A 52 -5.67 16.22 -4.63
#